data_AF-A0A7C1KI30-F1
#
_entry.id   AF-A0A7C1KI30-F1
#
_cell.length_a   1.000
_cell.length_b   1.000
_cell.length_c   1.000
_cell.angle_alpha   90.00
_cell.angle_beta   90.00
_cell.angle_gamma   90.00
#
_symmetry.space_group_name_H-M   'P 1'
#
loop_
_entity.id
_entity.type
_entity.pdbx_description
1 polymer ?
#
loop_
_entity_poly.entity_id
_entity_poly.type
_entity_poly.pdbx_seq_one_letter_code
_entity_poly.pdbx_strand_id
1 'polypeptide(L)'
;MTVLPERILLPTRHLPPALAEVLSRLHPGDRIRITQQVRVGKRLWTTTVEGHFRDISYLETGITTERVREDDIVVPVVRFVKDNGELSSISLDENTRIERLAPPS
;
A
#
# COMPACT_ATOMS: atom_id res chain seq x y z
N MET A 1 -5.36 -40.09 4.19
CA MET A 1 -5.52 -39.47 2.86
C MET A 1 -5.37 -37.97 3.05
N THR A 2 -4.23 -37.41 2.68
CA THR A 2 -3.91 -36.00 2.89
C THR A 2 -4.27 -35.24 1.61
N VAL A 3 -5.32 -34.44 1.67
CA VAL A 3 -5.69 -33.53 0.59
C VAL A 3 -4.71 -32.36 0.67
N LEU A 4 -3.78 -32.28 -0.28
CA LEU A 4 -2.95 -31.10 -0.45
C LEU A 4 -3.77 -30.06 -1.20
N PRO A 5 -4.03 -28.87 -0.64
CA PRO A 5 -4.63 -27.80 -1.42
C PRO A 5 -3.63 -27.40 -2.51
N GLU A 6 -4.01 -27.53 -3.78
CA GLU A 6 -3.17 -27.21 -4.95
C GLU A 6 -2.68 -25.74 -4.98
N ARG A 7 -3.19 -24.89 -4.07
CA ARG A 7 -2.75 -23.51 -3.90
C ARG A 7 -3.08 -23.04 -2.49
N ILE A 8 -2.05 -22.73 -1.70
CA ILE A 8 -2.19 -21.83 -0.55
C ILE A 8 -2.09 -20.42 -1.12
N LEU A 9 -3.24 -19.75 -1.30
CA LEU A 9 -3.31 -18.34 -1.62
C LEU A 9 -3.22 -17.57 -0.30
N LEU A 10 -2.20 -16.72 -0.16
CA LEU A 10 -2.21 -15.71 0.90
C LEU A 10 -3.42 -14.79 0.63
N PRO A 11 -4.39 -14.65 1.57
CA PRO A 11 -5.60 -13.86 1.34
C PRO A 11 -5.34 -12.34 1.29
N THR A 12 -4.10 -11.94 1.54
CA THR A 12 -3.65 -10.56 1.70
C THR A 12 -3.76 -9.79 0.39
N ARG A 13 -4.34 -8.58 0.48
CA ARG A 13 -4.66 -7.70 -0.65
C ARG A 13 -3.58 -7.74 -1.73
N HIS A 14 -3.94 -8.29 -2.89
CA HIS A 14 -3.09 -8.22 -4.06
C HIS A 14 -3.03 -6.78 -4.56
N LEU A 15 -1.84 -6.19 -4.56
CA LEU A 15 -1.63 -4.92 -5.23
C LEU A 15 -1.82 -5.13 -6.75
N PRO A 16 -2.50 -4.20 -7.45
CA PRO A 16 -2.57 -4.24 -8.90
C PRO A 16 -1.14 -4.32 -9.48
N PRO A 17 -0.88 -5.15 -10.52
CA PRO A 17 0.47 -5.31 -11.07
C PRO A 17 1.12 -3.99 -11.49
N ALA A 18 0.34 -3.05 -12.03
CA ALA A 18 0.80 -1.71 -12.39
C ALA A 18 1.27 -0.90 -11.17
N LEU A 19 0.58 -1.02 -10.02
CA LEU A 19 1.00 -0.37 -8.79
C LEU A 19 2.30 -0.97 -8.26
N ALA A 20 2.42 -2.31 -8.27
CA ALA A 20 3.64 -3.00 -7.86
C ALA A 20 4.85 -2.59 -8.73
N GLU A 21 4.65 -2.47 -10.05
CA GLU A 21 5.68 -1.99 -10.97
C GLU A 21 6.16 -0.58 -10.62
N VAL A 22 5.22 0.37 -10.40
CA VAL A 22 5.57 1.74 -9.99
C VAL A 22 6.36 1.73 -8.69
N LEU A 23 5.87 1.03 -7.67
CA LEU A 23 6.50 0.94 -6.35
C LEU A 23 7.93 0.41 -6.42
N SER A 24 8.18 -0.61 -7.25
CA SER A 24 9.52 -1.20 -7.44
C SER A 24 10.56 -0.25 -8.04
N ARG A 25 10.11 0.86 -8.64
CA ARG A 25 10.97 1.85 -9.33
C ARG A 25 11.12 3.16 -8.54
N LEU A 26 10.41 3.30 -7.42
CA LEU A 26 10.51 4.49 -6.57
C LEU A 26 11.78 4.44 -5.72
N HIS A 27 12.41 5.60 -5.59
CA HIS A 27 13.56 5.81 -4.71
C HIS A 27 13.20 6.82 -3.62
N PRO A 28 13.77 6.71 -2.41
CA PRO A 28 13.59 7.72 -1.38
C PRO A 28 13.89 9.13 -1.93
N GLY A 29 13.00 10.08 -1.68
CA GLY A 29 13.04 11.44 -2.23
C GLY A 29 12.23 11.64 -3.52
N ASP A 30 11.75 10.58 -4.18
CA ASP A 30 10.90 10.73 -5.35
C ASP A 30 9.61 11.46 -5.03
N ARG A 31 9.27 12.46 -5.85
CA ARG A 31 7.97 13.12 -5.76
C ARG A 31 6.88 12.17 -6.22
N ILE A 32 5.89 11.95 -5.37
CA ILE A 32 4.76 11.06 -5.67
C ILE A 32 3.42 11.74 -5.43
N ARG A 33 2.41 11.33 -6.20
CA ARG A 33 0.99 11.57 -5.93
C ARG A 33 0.33 10.23 -5.61
N ILE A 34 -0.37 10.18 -4.49
CA ILE A 34 -1.17 9.04 -4.06
C ILE A 34 -2.64 9.43 -4.21
N THR A 35 -3.41 8.63 -4.93
CA THR A 35 -4.86 8.76 -5.06
C THR A 35 -5.52 7.52 -4.45
N GLN A 36 -6.47 7.71 -3.54
CA GLN A 36 -7.22 6.62 -2.92
C GLN A 36 -8.72 6.89 -2.98
N GLN A 37 -9.50 5.83 -3.17
CA GLN A 37 -10.95 5.88 -3.01
C GLN A 37 -11.36 5.37 -1.63
N VAL A 38 -11.90 6.26 -0.80
CA VAL A 38 -12.34 5.95 0.56
C VAL A 38 -13.87 5.92 0.61
N ARG A 39 -14.42 4.82 1.12
CA ARG A 39 -15.87 4.71 1.33
C ARG A 39 -16.25 5.27 2.70
N VAL A 40 -17.11 6.29 2.71
CA VAL A 40 -17.67 6.90 3.93
C VAL A 40 -19.18 6.72 3.89
N GLY A 41 -19.67 5.73 4.64
CA GLY A 41 -21.06 5.28 4.58
C GLY A 41 -21.44 4.79 3.18
N LYS A 42 -22.47 5.40 2.58
CA LYS A 42 -22.92 5.07 1.21
C LYS A 42 -22.15 5.80 0.11
N ARG A 43 -21.27 6.75 0.46
CA ARG A 43 -20.56 7.59 -0.51
C ARG A 43 -19.13 7.09 -0.71
N LEU A 44 -18.66 7.20 -1.94
CA LEU A 44 -17.26 6.97 -2.29
C LEU A 44 -16.59 8.33 -2.50
N TRP A 45 -15.43 8.53 -1.87
CA TRP A 45 -14.68 9.77 -1.89
C TRP A 45 -13.33 9.50 -2.51
N THR A 46 -12.96 10.25 -3.54
CA THR A 46 -11.60 10.22 -4.08
C THR A 46 -10.77 11.27 -3.35
N THR A 47 -9.68 10.85 -2.74
CA THR A 47 -8.72 11.75 -2.09
C THR A 47 -7.35 11.64 -2.74
N THR A 48 -6.62 12.76 -2.76
CA THR A 48 -5.27 12.84 -3.31
C THR A 48 -4.33 13.48 -2.31
N VAL A 49 -3.13 12.94 -2.18
CA VAL A 49 -2.05 13.53 -1.40
C VAL A 49 -0.75 13.45 -2.18
N GLU A 50 0.09 14.46 -2.02
CA GLU A 50 1.41 14.50 -2.61
C GLU A 50 2.49 14.62 -1.54
N GLY A 51 3.68 14.14 -1.88
CA GLY A 51 4.85 14.25 -1.03
C GLY A 51 6.05 13.54 -1.62
N HIS A 52 7.08 13.38 -0.80
CA HIS A 52 8.31 12.70 -1.16
C HIS A 52 8.31 11.30 -0.58
N PHE A 53 8.43 10.30 -1.45
CA PHE A 53 8.50 8.90 -1.07
C PHE A 53 9.66 8.66 -0.12
N ARG A 54 9.46 7.80 0.89
CA ARG A 54 10.52 7.35 1.78
C ARG A 54 10.82 5.89 1.56
N ASP A 55 9.84 5.03 1.78
CA ASP A 55 9.95 3.58 1.64
C ASP A 55 8.56 2.91 1.71
N ILE A 56 8.58 1.59 1.57
CA ILE A 56 7.43 0.71 1.80
C ILE A 56 7.68 -0.05 3.10
N SER A 57 6.67 -0.07 3.97
CA SER A 57 6.62 -0.90 5.16
C SER A 57 5.52 -1.95 5.03
N TYR A 58 5.69 -3.07 5.71
CA TYR A 58 4.71 -4.15 5.77
C TYR A 58 4.26 -4.27 7.20
N LEU A 59 3.01 -3.88 7.47
CA LEU A 59 2.43 -4.00 8.79
C LEU A 59 1.87 -5.41 8.96
N GLU A 60 2.46 -6.17 9.86
CA GLU A 60 1.85 -7.36 10.43
C GLU A 60 0.67 -6.92 11.28
N THR A 61 -0.55 -7.21 10.83
CA THR A 61 -1.76 -6.77 11.53
C THR A 61 -2.32 -7.91 12.38
N GLY A 62 -2.28 -7.75 13.69
CA GLY A 62 -2.82 -8.75 14.63
C GLY A 62 -2.78 -8.35 16.10
N ILE A 63 -3.76 -8.85 16.87
CA ILE A 63 -3.81 -8.73 18.34
C ILE A 63 -3.01 -9.87 18.99
N THR A 64 -2.97 -11.05 18.35
CA THR A 64 -2.29 -12.25 18.82
C THR A 64 -1.00 -12.49 18.04
N THR A 65 0.07 -12.83 18.77
CA THR A 65 1.42 -13.06 18.26
C THR A 65 1.64 -14.46 17.69
N GLU A 66 0.79 -15.43 18.04
CA GLU A 66 0.84 -16.79 17.47
C GLU A 66 -0.24 -16.94 16.41
N ARG A 67 0.19 -17.13 15.15
CA ARG A 67 -0.68 -17.48 14.03
C ARG A 67 -0.15 -18.65 13.25
N VAL A 68 -1.08 -19.34 12.60
CA VAL A 68 -0.80 -20.23 11.49
C VAL A 68 -0.33 -19.35 10.32
N ARG A 69 0.79 -19.69 9.66
CA ARG A 69 1.44 -18.84 8.62
C ARG A 69 0.48 -18.37 7.53
N GLU A 70 -0.53 -19.18 7.25
CA GLU A 70 -1.57 -18.93 6.26
C GLU A 70 -2.56 -17.82 6.66
N ASP A 71 -2.56 -17.38 7.93
CA ASP A 71 -3.40 -16.32 8.49
C ASP A 71 -2.64 -14.99 8.69
N ASP A 72 -1.43 -14.85 8.16
CA ASP A 72 -0.67 -13.61 8.25
C ASP A 72 -1.30 -12.52 7.37
N ILE A 73 -1.88 -11.51 8.03
CA ILE A 73 -2.41 -10.31 7.36
C ILE A 73 -1.31 -9.25 7.33
N VAL A 74 -0.57 -9.24 6.24
CA VAL A 74 0.43 -8.22 5.90
C VAL A 74 -0.22 -7.10 5.09
N VAL A 75 -0.20 -5.88 5.61
CA VAL A 75 -0.70 -4.68 4.91
C VAL A 75 0.49 -3.85 4.41
N PRO A 76 0.67 -3.70 3.08
CA PRO A 76 1.69 -2.81 2.54
C PRO A 76 1.31 -1.35 2.81
N VAL A 77 2.29 -0.56 3.23
CA VAL A 77 2.15 0.85 3.60
C VAL A 77 3.21 1.66 2.89
N VAL A 78 2.82 2.73 2.22
CA VAL A 78 3.76 3.71 1.69
C VAL A 78 3.99 4.80 2.72
N ARG A 79 5.26 5.05 3.06
CA ARG A 79 5.69 6.16 3.90
C ARG A 79 6.22 7.29 3.03
N PHE A 80 5.84 8.51 3.35
CA PHE A 80 6.23 9.71 2.61
C PHE A 80 6.26 10.94 3.52
N VAL A 81 6.86 12.02 3.02
CA VAL A 81 6.89 13.33 3.69
C VAL A 81 6.09 14.31 2.85
N LYS A 82 5.06 14.92 3.42
CA LYS A 82 4.31 16.00 2.77
C LYS A 82 5.17 17.26 2.65
N ASP A 83 4.73 18.23 1.84
CA ASP A 83 5.48 19.48 1.64
C ASP A 83 5.64 20.34 2.90
N ASN A 84 4.71 20.19 3.85
CA ASN A 84 4.79 20.85 5.15
C ASN A 84 5.74 20.15 6.14
N GLY A 85 6.45 19.10 5.71
CA GLY A 85 7.35 18.31 6.55
C GLY A 85 6.67 17.23 7.39
N GLU A 86 5.35 17.09 7.33
CA GLU A 86 4.62 16.04 8.05
C GLU A 86 5.00 14.65 7.52
N LEU A 87 5.42 13.77 8.43
CA LEU A 87 5.62 12.35 8.14
C LEU A 87 4.26 11.66 8.05
N SER A 88 3.96 11.06 6.91
CA SER A 88 2.69 10.39 6.68
C SER A 88 2.90 8.98 6.15
N SER A 89 1.89 8.14 6.38
CA SER A 89 1.86 6.76 5.92
C SER A 89 0.46 6.37 5.49
N ILE A 90 0.32 5.69 4.36
CA ILE A 90 -0.97 5.22 3.84
C ILE A 90 -0.88 3.73 3.51
N SER A 91 -1.84 2.96 4.02
CA SER A 91 -2.04 1.56 3.66
C SER A 91 -2.57 1.45 2.23
N LEU A 92 -1.98 0.56 1.45
CA LEU A 92 -2.36 0.35 0.07
C LEU A 92 -3.48 -0.69 -0.07
N ASP A 93 -4.28 -0.51 -1.11
CA ASP A 93 -5.34 -1.42 -1.52
C ASP A 93 -5.49 -1.45 -3.04
N GLU A 94 -6.42 -2.27 -3.53
CA GLU A 94 -6.72 -2.43 -4.95
C GLU A 94 -7.24 -1.15 -5.63
N ASN A 95 -7.70 -0.16 -4.85
CA ASN A 95 -8.22 1.12 -5.34
C ASN A 95 -7.21 2.27 -5.14
N THR A 96 -5.97 1.94 -4.76
CA THR A 96 -4.90 2.90 -4.59
C THR A 96 -4.12 3.06 -5.89
N ARG A 97 -3.89 4.30 -6.30
CA ARG A 97 -3.03 4.65 -7.44
C ARG A 97 -1.88 5.52 -6.95
N ILE A 98 -0.67 5.19 -7.39
CA ILE A 98 0.53 5.98 -7.12
C ILE A 98 1.17 6.37 -8.43
N GLU A 99 1.55 7.62 -8.54
CA GLU A 99 2.20 8.21 -9.71
C GLU A 99 3.46 8.92 -9.26
N ARG A 100 4.59 8.66 -9.92
CA ARG A 100 5.80 9.49 -9.77
C ARG A 100 5.58 10.77 -10.56
N LEU A 101 5.76 11.91 -9.91
CA LEU A 101 5.70 13.21 -10.57
C LEU A 101 7.08 13.60 -11.06
N ALA A 102 7.16 14.17 -12.26
CA ALA A 102 8.39 14.77 -12.76
C ALA A 102 8.78 15.97 -11.87
N PRO A 103 10.09 16.30 -11.77
CA PRO A 103 10.50 17.56 -11.19
C PRO A 103 9.81 18.72 -11.94
N PRO A 104 9.42 19.81 -11.27
CA PRO A 104 9.01 21.01 -11.97
C PRO A 104 10.15 21.49 -12.88
N SER A 105 9.83 21.75 -14.15
CA SER A 105 10.75 22.30 -15.15
C SER A 105 11.25 23.70 -14.80
#